data_AF-A0A8X6PL53-F1
#
_entry.id   AF-A0A8X6PL53-F1
#
_cell.length_a   1.000
_cell.length_b   1.000
_cell.length_c   1.000
_cell.angle_alpha   90.00
_cell.angle_beta   90.00
_cell.angle_gamma   90.00
#
_symmetry.space_group_name_H-M   'P 1'
#
loop_
_entity.id
_entity.type
_entity.pdbx_description
1 polymer ?
#
loop_
_entity_poly.entity_id
_entity_poly.type
_entity_poly.pdbx_seq_one_letter_code
_entity_poly.pdbx_strand_id
1 'polypeptide(L)'
;MIFNRPDIICSFKKFLRRDRHRKINVAQQWSRMVSRVKKLVERLQIPREISKQLDIIVLPIGHQIMLMICFENLSPHFKYVDLKFPVYYWNVYGTVNTTRIEELIVQDVNNDIYFRFVLACNNCFKRAIDKLFGLLTDQQKDTFRDSVERRHLSSYWTYRLSRDLPTFMELISHDEINRPPPNGYSAHQFAFLYTLVNGSKSGIEYFMNYLRPDEYEVVLENHAHYLTVQCSIISVFTDDLRPRSNLEYVDALYFLLSKLNEEQRSKILHKYSFRILNCFLRYPFYGVFNTYANTSVSNLATQDIVSLLKYIFSLEVSYTYMFDLELFNNLWNNCTKTQNELVISYLNSRRSEPEMQSLLDRIKTAVRNR
;
A
#
# COMPACT_ATOMS: atom_id res chain seq x y z
N MET A 1 7.76 -1.89 21.38
CA MET A 1 7.39 -0.99 20.27
C MET A 1 6.70 0.26 20.83
N ILE A 2 7.14 1.48 20.49
CA ILE A 2 6.61 2.75 21.04
C ILE A 2 5.09 2.88 20.84
N PHE A 3 4.57 2.41 19.71
CA PHE A 3 3.15 2.44 19.39
C PHE A 3 2.28 1.48 20.23
N ASN A 4 2.86 0.49 20.92
CA ASN A 4 2.12 -0.41 21.82
C ASN A 4 1.74 0.26 23.15
N ARG A 5 2.23 1.48 23.41
CA ARG A 5 1.93 2.15 24.67
C ARG A 5 0.43 2.50 24.76
N PRO A 6 -0.22 2.30 25.92
CA PRO A 6 -1.64 2.56 26.10
C PRO A 6 -2.06 3.98 25.73
N ASP A 7 -1.22 4.99 25.97
CA ASP A 7 -1.51 6.39 25.66
C ASP A 7 -1.51 6.69 24.15
N ILE A 8 -0.64 6.02 23.38
CA ILE A 8 -0.60 6.10 21.92
C ILE A 8 -1.78 5.34 21.30
N ILE A 9 -2.05 4.12 21.78
CA ILE A 9 -3.24 3.35 21.38
C ILE A 9 -4.52 4.15 21.67
N CYS A 10 -4.64 4.76 22.85
CA CYS A 10 -5.78 5.61 23.20
C CYS A 10 -5.91 6.82 22.25
N SER A 11 -4.79 7.37 21.81
CA SER A 11 -4.77 8.49 20.84
C SER A 11 -5.35 8.07 19.49
N PHE A 12 -4.93 6.91 18.98
CA PHE A 12 -5.51 6.31 17.79
C PHE A 12 -7.00 5.94 17.99
N LYS A 13 -7.41 5.43 19.16
CA LYS A 13 -8.84 5.18 19.48
C LYS A 13 -9.69 6.45 19.45
N LYS A 14 -9.14 7.55 19.97
CA LYS A 14 -9.80 8.86 19.96
C LYS A 14 -9.94 9.41 18.53
N PHE A 15 -8.98 9.11 17.67
CA PHE A 15 -9.07 9.38 16.23
C PHE A 15 -10.27 8.64 15.64
N LEU A 16 -10.36 7.31 15.83
CA LEU A 16 -11.46 6.47 15.34
C LEU A 16 -12.86 6.97 15.76
N ARG A 17 -13.02 7.46 16.99
CA ARG A 17 -14.35 7.84 17.54
C ARG A 17 -14.87 9.21 17.06
N ARG A 18 -13.99 10.15 16.73
CA ARG A 18 -14.38 11.52 16.30
C ARG A 18 -14.76 11.60 14.82
N ASP A 19 -14.56 10.50 14.08
CA ASP A 19 -14.47 10.47 12.62
C ASP A 19 -15.79 10.19 11.88
N ARG A 20 -16.85 9.80 12.59
CA ARG A 20 -18.10 9.35 11.91
C ARG A 20 -18.83 10.45 11.13
N HIS A 21 -18.52 11.74 11.36
CA HIS A 21 -19.33 12.86 10.85
C HIS A 21 -18.57 14.11 10.36
N ARG A 22 -17.22 14.14 10.32
CA ARG A 22 -16.48 15.33 9.85
C ARG A 22 -15.36 14.93 8.89
N LYS A 23 -15.19 15.69 7.80
CA LYS A 23 -13.98 15.65 6.95
C LYS A 23 -12.78 16.04 7.80
N ILE A 24 -12.09 15.07 8.39
CA ILE A 24 -10.89 15.33 9.18
C ILE A 24 -9.74 15.69 8.24
N ASN A 25 -8.99 16.71 8.64
CA ASN A 25 -7.66 16.97 8.08
C ASN A 25 -6.68 15.93 8.66
N VAL A 26 -6.43 14.86 7.90
CA VAL A 26 -5.54 13.74 8.27
C VAL A 26 -4.15 14.25 8.65
N ALA A 27 -3.61 15.20 7.89
CA ALA A 27 -2.30 15.81 8.14
C ALA A 27 -2.22 16.50 9.52
N GLN A 28 -3.25 17.23 9.95
CA GLN A 28 -3.27 17.86 11.28
C GLN A 28 -3.24 16.82 12.41
N GLN A 29 -3.96 15.70 12.25
CA GLN A 29 -3.96 14.65 13.27
C GLN A 29 -2.63 13.89 13.29
N TRP A 30 -2.06 13.65 12.11
CA TRP A 30 -0.72 13.10 11.98
C TRP A 30 0.31 13.96 12.70
N SER A 31 0.34 15.27 12.45
CA SER A 31 1.23 16.23 13.12
C SER A 31 1.14 16.17 14.66
N ARG A 32 -0.08 16.06 15.21
CA ARG A 32 -0.28 15.88 16.66
C ARG A 32 0.28 14.56 17.18
N MET A 33 0.14 13.49 16.40
CA MET A 33 0.65 12.17 16.76
C MET A 33 2.17 12.12 16.71
N VAL A 34 2.77 12.66 15.66
CA VAL A 34 4.23 12.87 15.52
C VAL A 34 4.76 13.60 16.74
N SER A 35 4.14 14.72 17.11
CA SER A 35 4.54 15.51 18.29
C SER A 35 4.52 14.70 19.59
N ARG A 36 3.57 13.76 19.74
CA ARG A 36 3.51 12.87 20.91
C ARG A 36 4.59 11.81 20.86
N VAL A 37 4.76 11.15 19.72
CA VAL A 37 5.78 10.13 19.51
C VAL A 37 7.17 10.71 19.77
N LYS A 38 7.48 11.91 19.26
CA LYS A 38 8.75 12.59 19.53
C LYS A 38 8.98 12.84 21.02
N LYS A 39 7.99 13.38 21.73
CA LYS A 39 8.08 13.55 23.20
C LYS A 39 8.33 12.24 23.93
N LEU A 40 7.85 11.11 23.41
CA LEU A 40 8.15 9.80 23.98
C LEU A 40 9.56 9.33 23.66
N VAL A 41 10.06 9.56 22.45
CA VAL A 41 11.44 9.27 22.05
C VAL A 41 12.42 10.11 22.87
N GLU A 42 12.15 11.40 23.05
CA GLU A 42 12.95 12.32 23.89
C GLU A 42 13.07 11.84 25.34
N ARG A 43 12.01 11.25 25.89
CA ARG A 43 11.99 10.68 27.24
C ARG A 43 12.85 9.43 27.39
N LEU A 44 13.28 8.79 26.29
CA LEU A 44 14.19 7.66 26.35
C LEU A 44 15.62 8.07 26.75
N GLN A 45 15.91 9.39 26.86
CA GLN A 45 17.22 9.93 27.25
C GLN A 45 18.37 9.41 26.39
N ILE A 46 18.09 9.07 25.13
CA ILE A 46 19.06 8.59 24.16
C ILE A 46 19.83 9.76 23.52
N PRO A 47 21.06 9.52 23.01
CA PRO A 47 21.79 10.50 22.21
C PRO A 47 20.97 11.07 21.05
N ARG A 48 21.20 12.34 20.71
CA ARG A 48 20.43 13.06 19.68
C ARG A 48 20.52 12.38 18.32
N GLU A 49 21.67 11.82 17.99
CA GLU A 49 21.94 11.11 16.74
C GLU A 49 21.05 9.86 16.64
N ILE A 50 20.94 9.09 17.72
CA ILE A 50 20.07 7.91 17.79
C ILE A 50 18.60 8.34 17.75
N SER A 51 18.24 9.43 18.42
CA SER A 51 16.88 9.98 18.34
C SER A 51 16.48 10.36 16.91
N LYS A 52 17.40 10.95 16.13
CA LYS A 52 17.15 11.27 14.72
C LYS A 52 16.96 10.01 13.88
N GLN A 53 17.77 8.97 14.10
CA GLN A 53 17.60 7.70 13.40
C GLN A 53 16.27 7.01 13.76
N LEU A 54 15.85 7.11 15.02
CA LEU A 54 14.53 6.61 15.43
C LEU A 54 13.38 7.36 14.76
N ASP A 55 13.48 8.68 14.59
CA ASP A 55 12.44 9.45 13.88
C ASP A 55 12.22 8.91 12.45
N ILE A 56 13.30 8.58 11.73
CA ILE A 56 13.27 8.05 10.36
C ILE A 56 12.52 6.71 10.28
N ILE A 57 12.55 5.90 11.35
CA ILE A 57 11.92 4.58 11.39
C ILE A 57 10.51 4.65 11.98
N VAL A 58 10.38 5.31 13.13
CA VAL A 58 9.17 5.30 13.94
C VAL A 58 8.06 6.12 13.28
N LEU A 59 8.38 7.29 12.72
CA LEU A 59 7.35 8.16 12.14
C LEU A 59 6.69 7.50 10.92
N PRO A 60 7.41 6.89 9.97
CA PRO A 60 6.73 6.22 8.88
C PRO A 60 5.87 5.03 9.30
N ILE A 61 6.31 4.22 10.28
CA ILE A 61 5.48 3.14 10.83
C ILE A 61 4.19 3.71 11.44
N GLY A 62 4.30 4.78 12.23
CA GLY A 62 3.15 5.44 12.83
C GLY A 62 2.15 5.96 11.80
N HIS A 63 2.66 6.51 10.69
CA HIS A 63 1.85 6.98 9.59
C HIS A 63 1.10 5.82 8.95
N GLN A 64 1.77 4.70 8.70
CA GLN A 64 1.11 3.53 8.14
C GLN A 64 0.05 2.93 9.07
N ILE A 65 0.30 2.89 10.37
CA ILE A 65 -0.71 2.50 11.36
C ILE A 65 -1.93 3.43 11.27
N MET A 66 -1.72 4.74 11.21
CA MET A 66 -2.81 5.72 11.08
C MET A 66 -3.61 5.49 9.79
N LEU A 67 -2.92 5.29 8.67
CA LEU A 67 -3.53 5.04 7.38
C LEU A 67 -4.38 3.76 7.38
N MET A 68 -3.88 2.67 7.95
CA MET A 68 -4.66 1.43 8.11
C MET A 68 -5.93 1.67 8.94
N ILE A 69 -5.81 2.40 10.04
CA ILE A 69 -6.91 2.78 10.93
C ILE A 69 -7.97 3.62 10.19
N CYS A 70 -7.55 4.61 9.39
CA CYS A 70 -8.46 5.40 8.55
C CYS A 70 -9.23 4.50 7.58
N PHE A 71 -8.54 3.57 6.93
CA PHE A 71 -9.14 2.69 5.93
C PHE A 71 -10.18 1.72 6.53
N GLU A 72 -9.88 1.12 7.69
CA GLU A 72 -10.81 0.24 8.40
C GLU A 72 -12.14 0.96 8.72
N ASN A 73 -12.08 2.25 9.09
CA ASN A 73 -13.27 3.05 9.33
C ASN A 73 -14.07 3.41 8.08
N LEU A 74 -13.37 3.65 6.97
CA LEU A 74 -13.98 4.12 5.73
C LEU A 74 -14.60 2.98 4.93
N SER A 75 -14.08 1.76 5.06
CA SER A 75 -14.62 0.61 4.35
C SER A 75 -15.87 0.07 5.04
N PRO A 76 -17.05 0.06 4.38
CA PRO A 76 -18.27 -0.53 4.93
C PRO A 76 -18.11 -2.00 5.34
N HIS A 77 -17.16 -2.71 4.72
CA HIS A 77 -16.88 -4.12 4.95
C HIS A 77 -16.02 -4.37 6.19
N PHE A 78 -15.22 -3.39 6.62
CA PHE A 78 -14.37 -3.51 7.82
C PHE A 78 -15.02 -2.91 9.08
N LYS A 79 -16.21 -2.30 8.96
CA LYS A 79 -16.96 -1.71 10.08
C LYS A 79 -17.24 -2.65 11.26
N TYR A 80 -17.15 -3.95 11.05
CA TYR A 80 -17.56 -4.97 12.04
C TYR A 80 -16.39 -5.74 12.65
N VAL A 81 -15.16 -5.53 12.17
CA VAL A 81 -14.03 -6.22 12.76
C VAL A 81 -13.42 -5.29 13.80
N ASP A 82 -13.73 -5.53 15.09
CA ASP A 82 -12.99 -4.91 16.20
C ASP A 82 -11.64 -5.64 16.30
N LEU A 83 -10.84 -5.50 15.24
CA LEU A 83 -9.46 -5.94 15.24
C LEU A 83 -8.81 -5.20 16.38
N LYS A 84 -8.50 -5.92 17.47
CA LYS A 84 -7.79 -5.38 18.63
C LYS A 84 -6.47 -4.79 18.15
N PHE A 85 -6.52 -3.50 17.83
CA PHE A 85 -5.48 -2.59 17.35
C PHE A 85 -4.46 -3.09 16.31
N PRO A 86 -4.24 -2.34 15.22
CA PRO A 86 -3.23 -2.68 14.21
C PRO A 86 -1.77 -2.66 14.68
N VAL A 87 -1.47 -2.34 15.93
CA VAL A 87 -0.10 -2.35 16.45
C VAL A 87 0.45 -3.77 16.62
N TYR A 88 -0.40 -4.78 16.88
CA TYR A 88 0.05 -6.17 17.00
C TYR A 88 0.42 -6.80 15.66
N TYR A 89 0.16 -6.10 14.56
CA TYR A 89 0.46 -6.56 13.22
C TYR A 89 1.84 -6.16 12.74
N TRP A 90 2.64 -5.44 13.51
CA TRP A 90 3.96 -5.01 13.07
C TRP A 90 5.05 -5.88 13.69
N ASN A 91 6.02 -6.29 12.89
CA ASN A 91 7.24 -6.92 13.38
C ASN A 91 8.27 -5.87 13.83
N VAL A 92 9.40 -6.34 14.37
CA VAL A 92 10.50 -5.48 14.85
C VAL A 92 11.14 -4.64 13.73
N TYR A 93 10.93 -5.01 12.46
CA TYR A 93 11.43 -4.31 11.29
C TYR A 93 10.47 -3.23 10.78
N GLY A 94 9.32 -3.04 11.44
CA GLY A 94 8.34 -2.07 10.99
C GLY A 94 7.63 -2.47 9.70
N THR A 95 7.44 -3.77 9.47
CA THR A 95 6.56 -4.29 8.43
C THR A 95 5.46 -5.16 9.02
N VAL A 96 4.43 -5.45 8.22
CA VAL A 96 3.28 -6.24 8.67
C VAL A 96 3.66 -7.72 8.86
N ASN A 97 3.45 -8.25 10.06
CA ASN A 97 3.57 -9.66 10.42
C ASN A 97 2.30 -10.42 10.02
N THR A 98 2.29 -10.89 8.77
CA THR A 98 1.16 -11.64 8.18
C THR A 98 0.85 -12.94 8.92
N THR A 99 1.87 -13.66 9.40
CA THR A 99 1.68 -14.87 10.23
C THR A 99 0.92 -14.56 11.51
N ARG A 100 1.28 -13.46 12.19
CA ARG A 100 0.59 -13.05 13.40
C ARG A 100 -0.84 -12.60 13.12
N ILE A 101 -1.08 -11.91 12.00
CA ILE A 101 -2.44 -11.58 11.54
C ILE A 101 -3.26 -12.86 11.35
N GLU A 102 -2.72 -13.85 10.63
CA GLU A 102 -3.39 -15.12 10.38
C GLU A 102 -3.80 -15.82 11.68
N GLU A 103 -2.89 -15.92 12.65
CA GLU A 103 -3.17 -16.48 13.98
C GLU A 103 -4.30 -15.73 14.70
N LEU A 104 -4.25 -14.39 14.69
CA LEU A 104 -5.24 -13.56 15.36
C LEU A 104 -6.61 -13.71 14.72
N ILE A 105 -6.68 -13.74 13.38
CA ILE A 105 -7.93 -14.01 12.65
C ILE A 105 -8.50 -15.37 13.05
N VAL A 106 -7.67 -16.38 13.30
CA VAL A 106 -8.12 -17.72 13.69
C VAL A 106 -8.53 -17.81 15.17
N GLN A 107 -7.96 -17.00 16.04
CA GLN A 107 -8.20 -17.05 17.49
C GLN A 107 -9.30 -16.09 17.96
N ASP A 108 -9.66 -15.08 17.18
CA ASP A 108 -10.56 -14.03 17.63
C ASP A 108 -12.03 -14.45 17.66
N VAL A 109 -12.44 -15.04 18.78
CA VAL A 109 -13.82 -15.44 19.05
C VAL A 109 -14.81 -14.28 19.15
N ASN A 110 -14.34 -13.04 19.29
CA ASN A 110 -15.24 -11.88 19.44
C ASN A 110 -15.76 -11.36 18.10
N ASN A 111 -15.06 -11.70 17.00
CA ASN A 111 -15.43 -11.29 15.66
C ASN A 111 -16.23 -12.40 14.95
N ASP A 112 -17.22 -12.00 14.15
CA ASP A 112 -18.07 -12.92 13.41
C ASP A 112 -17.23 -13.80 12.47
N ILE A 113 -17.53 -15.10 12.46
CA ILE A 113 -16.78 -16.07 11.69
C ILE A 113 -16.86 -15.84 10.17
N TYR A 114 -17.99 -15.30 9.70
CA TYR A 114 -18.18 -14.88 8.32
C TYR A 114 -17.14 -13.84 7.92
N PHE A 115 -16.97 -12.77 8.71
CA PHE A 115 -16.00 -11.72 8.42
C PHE A 115 -14.57 -12.20 8.51
N ARG A 116 -14.27 -13.05 9.50
CA ARG A 116 -12.94 -13.66 9.64
C ARG A 116 -12.59 -14.51 8.43
N PHE A 117 -13.54 -15.29 7.92
CA PHE A 117 -13.37 -16.09 6.72
C PHE A 117 -13.14 -15.21 5.48
N VAL A 118 -13.93 -14.14 5.29
CA VAL A 118 -13.74 -13.19 4.18
C VAL A 118 -12.35 -12.54 4.23
N LEU A 119 -11.93 -12.09 5.41
CA LEU A 119 -10.62 -11.49 5.60
C LEU A 119 -9.49 -12.49 5.29
N ALA A 120 -9.61 -13.74 5.77
CA ALA A 120 -8.65 -14.80 5.46
C ALA A 120 -8.58 -15.06 3.95
N CYS A 121 -9.73 -15.13 3.28
CA CYS A 121 -9.85 -15.33 1.84
C CYS A 121 -9.18 -14.22 1.02
N ASN A 122 -9.44 -12.95 1.37
CA ASN A 122 -8.89 -11.77 0.67
C ASN A 122 -7.36 -11.67 0.77
N ASN A 123 -6.78 -12.22 1.83
CA ASN A 123 -5.33 -12.24 2.05
C ASN A 123 -4.69 -13.60 1.71
N CYS A 124 -5.47 -14.56 1.18
CA CYS A 124 -5.03 -15.92 0.87
C CYS A 124 -4.33 -16.65 2.04
N PHE A 125 -4.79 -16.44 3.27
CA PHE A 125 -4.27 -17.11 4.46
C PHE A 125 -4.74 -18.57 4.52
N LYS A 126 -4.08 -19.45 3.76
CA LYS A 126 -4.55 -20.82 3.50
C LYS A 126 -4.87 -21.61 4.78
N ARG A 127 -4.04 -21.53 5.83
CA ARG A 127 -4.28 -22.29 7.07
C ARG A 127 -5.49 -21.74 7.82
N ALA A 128 -5.65 -20.42 7.88
CA ALA A 128 -6.84 -19.80 8.44
C ALA A 128 -8.10 -20.12 7.63
N ILE A 129 -8.02 -20.07 6.30
CA ILE A 129 -9.13 -20.38 5.38
C ILE A 129 -9.65 -21.79 5.65
N ASP A 130 -8.77 -22.79 5.68
CA ASP A 130 -9.15 -24.19 5.90
C ASP A 130 -9.83 -24.37 7.26
N LYS A 131 -9.24 -23.79 8.32
CA LYS A 131 -9.78 -23.89 9.67
C LYS A 131 -11.13 -23.17 9.83
N LEU A 132 -11.25 -21.96 9.29
CA LEU A 132 -12.47 -21.16 9.40
C LEU A 132 -13.60 -21.77 8.55
N PHE A 133 -13.29 -22.31 7.37
CA PHE A 133 -14.28 -22.96 6.52
C PHE A 133 -14.95 -24.15 7.21
N GLY A 134 -14.17 -24.96 7.94
CA GLY A 134 -14.69 -26.08 8.73
C GLY A 134 -15.61 -25.65 9.89
N LEU A 135 -15.56 -24.39 10.29
CA LEU A 135 -16.39 -23.82 11.35
C LEU A 135 -17.62 -23.06 10.81
N LEU A 136 -17.70 -22.80 9.51
CA LEU A 136 -18.87 -22.17 8.89
C LEU A 136 -20.07 -23.12 8.90
N THR A 137 -21.27 -22.57 9.12
CA THR A 137 -22.51 -23.31 8.89
C THR A 137 -22.74 -23.52 7.39
N ASP A 138 -23.56 -24.51 7.02
CA ASP A 138 -23.85 -24.75 5.61
C ASP A 138 -24.59 -23.57 4.99
N GLN A 139 -25.51 -22.92 5.71
CA GLN A 139 -26.15 -21.67 5.27
C GLN A 139 -25.13 -20.56 4.96
N GLN A 140 -24.07 -20.42 5.78
CA GLN A 140 -23.01 -19.44 5.51
C GLN A 140 -22.19 -19.81 4.27
N LYS A 141 -21.89 -21.10 4.07
CA LYS A 141 -21.19 -21.59 2.87
C LYS A 141 -22.03 -21.34 1.62
N ASP A 142 -23.32 -21.63 1.67
CA ASP A 142 -24.25 -21.38 0.56
C ASP A 142 -24.37 -19.90 0.26
N THR A 143 -24.39 -19.04 1.28
CA THR A 143 -24.33 -17.58 1.08
C THR A 143 -23.10 -17.16 0.26
N PHE A 144 -21.93 -17.77 0.48
CA PHE A 144 -20.73 -17.46 -0.33
C PHE A 144 -20.79 -18.02 -1.76
N ARG A 145 -21.54 -19.10 -1.99
CA ARG A 145 -21.78 -19.68 -3.32
C ARG A 145 -22.76 -18.81 -4.12
N ASP A 146 -23.83 -18.38 -3.47
CA ASP A 146 -24.95 -17.67 -4.10
C ASP A 146 -24.69 -16.17 -4.29
N SER A 147 -23.61 -15.62 -3.72
CA SER A 147 -23.32 -14.19 -3.77
C SER A 147 -22.76 -13.76 -5.13
N VAL A 148 -23.67 -13.57 -6.10
CA VAL A 148 -23.35 -13.10 -7.46
C VAL A 148 -22.78 -11.68 -7.47
N GLU A 149 -23.25 -10.83 -6.56
CA GLU A 149 -22.86 -9.40 -6.47
C GLU A 149 -21.47 -9.18 -5.87
N ARG A 150 -20.87 -10.21 -5.28
CA ARG A 150 -19.68 -10.10 -4.41
C ARG A 150 -18.76 -11.28 -4.62
N ARG A 151 -18.39 -11.52 -5.89
CA ARG A 151 -17.42 -12.52 -6.40
C ARG A 151 -16.01 -12.30 -5.86
N HIS A 152 -15.90 -12.33 -4.54
CA HIS A 152 -14.69 -12.20 -3.76
C HIS A 152 -13.93 -13.52 -3.82
N LEU A 153 -12.66 -13.48 -3.42
CA LEU A 153 -11.87 -14.69 -3.22
C LEU A 153 -12.58 -15.69 -2.30
N SER A 154 -13.47 -15.22 -1.41
CA SER A 154 -14.32 -16.08 -0.56
C SER A 154 -15.15 -17.09 -1.34
N SER A 155 -15.75 -16.70 -2.47
CA SER A 155 -16.52 -17.61 -3.33
C SER A 155 -15.59 -18.63 -3.99
N TYR A 156 -14.47 -18.17 -4.56
CA TYR A 156 -13.44 -19.06 -5.12
C TYR A 156 -12.99 -20.10 -4.09
N TRP A 157 -12.66 -19.68 -2.87
CA TRP A 157 -12.23 -20.57 -1.80
C TRP A 157 -13.33 -21.52 -1.38
N THR A 158 -14.57 -21.06 -1.28
CA THR A 158 -15.73 -21.90 -0.95
C THR A 158 -15.92 -23.03 -1.96
N TYR A 159 -15.92 -22.72 -3.26
CA TYR A 159 -16.03 -23.72 -4.32
C TYR A 159 -14.81 -24.65 -4.37
N ARG A 160 -13.60 -24.10 -4.20
CA ARG A 160 -12.36 -24.90 -4.13
C ARG A 160 -12.42 -25.93 -2.99
N LEU A 161 -12.80 -25.50 -1.79
CA LEU A 161 -12.87 -26.37 -0.62
C LEU A 161 -14.01 -27.38 -0.70
N SER A 162 -15.08 -27.01 -1.41
CA SER A 162 -16.20 -27.90 -1.75
C SER A 162 -15.91 -28.86 -2.91
N ARG A 163 -14.73 -28.74 -3.56
CA ARG A 163 -14.32 -29.49 -4.75
C ARG A 163 -15.23 -29.27 -5.98
N ASP A 164 -15.76 -28.07 -6.12
CA ASP A 164 -16.74 -27.71 -7.15
C ASP A 164 -16.34 -26.44 -7.94
N LEU A 165 -15.07 -26.38 -8.35
CA LEU A 165 -14.59 -25.30 -9.23
C LEU A 165 -15.29 -25.24 -10.60
N PRO A 166 -15.80 -26.33 -11.21
CA PRO A 166 -16.56 -26.25 -12.46
C PRO A 166 -17.79 -25.33 -12.35
N THR A 167 -18.61 -25.47 -11.31
CA THR A 167 -19.78 -24.59 -11.11
C THR A 167 -19.37 -23.15 -10.84
N PHE A 168 -18.26 -22.92 -10.12
CA PHE A 168 -17.70 -21.57 -9.98
C PHE A 168 -17.38 -20.92 -11.34
N MET A 169 -16.81 -21.68 -12.27
CA MET A 169 -16.47 -21.19 -13.60
C MET A 169 -17.70 -20.93 -14.47
N GLU A 170 -18.71 -21.80 -14.40
CA GLU A 170 -19.99 -21.60 -15.06
C GLU A 170 -20.65 -20.29 -14.61
N LEU A 171 -20.71 -20.06 -13.30
CA LEU A 171 -21.24 -18.81 -12.72
C LEU A 171 -20.46 -17.57 -13.14
N ILE A 172 -19.14 -17.69 -13.30
CA ILE A 172 -18.30 -16.59 -13.78
C ILE A 172 -18.56 -16.29 -15.25
N SER A 173 -18.73 -17.32 -16.08
CA SER A 173 -18.94 -17.15 -17.51
C SER A 173 -20.25 -16.44 -17.86
N HIS A 174 -21.26 -16.53 -16.99
CA HIS A 174 -22.56 -15.86 -17.16
C HIS A 174 -22.61 -14.44 -16.57
N ASP A 175 -21.48 -13.88 -16.16
CA ASP A 175 -21.43 -12.54 -15.57
C ASP A 175 -21.30 -11.44 -16.61
N GLU A 176 -22.44 -10.82 -16.93
CA GLU A 176 -22.47 -9.66 -17.81
C GLU A 176 -21.84 -8.42 -17.15
N ILE A 177 -21.77 -8.35 -15.82
CA ILE A 177 -21.37 -7.15 -15.08
C ILE A 177 -19.84 -6.97 -15.11
N ASN A 178 -19.08 -8.04 -14.92
CA ASN A 178 -17.62 -7.94 -14.76
C ASN A 178 -16.80 -8.16 -16.05
N ARG A 179 -17.48 -8.28 -17.20
CA ARG A 179 -16.97 -8.87 -18.45
C ARG A 179 -16.52 -10.31 -18.18
N PRO A 180 -17.09 -11.32 -18.87
CA PRO A 180 -16.62 -12.69 -18.69
C PRO A 180 -15.11 -12.73 -18.93
N PRO A 181 -14.36 -13.52 -18.14
CA PRO A 181 -12.94 -13.69 -18.39
C PRO A 181 -12.76 -14.13 -19.85
N PRO A 182 -11.67 -13.73 -20.51
CA PRO A 182 -11.41 -14.16 -21.88
C PRO A 182 -11.57 -15.68 -21.98
N ASN A 183 -12.15 -16.17 -23.08
CA ASN A 183 -12.38 -17.60 -23.28
C ASN A 183 -11.09 -18.38 -22.98
N GLY A 184 -11.20 -19.41 -22.14
CA GLY A 184 -10.09 -20.31 -21.78
C GLY A 184 -9.38 -20.02 -20.46
N TYR A 185 -9.81 -19.01 -19.69
CA TYR A 185 -9.26 -18.81 -18.34
C TYR A 185 -9.70 -19.93 -17.39
N SER A 186 -8.76 -20.43 -16.60
CA SER A 186 -9.02 -21.32 -15.46
C SER A 186 -9.49 -20.54 -14.23
N ALA A 187 -10.09 -21.25 -13.26
CA ALA A 187 -10.48 -20.67 -11.97
C ALA A 187 -9.29 -20.03 -11.23
N HIS A 188 -8.09 -20.60 -11.37
CA HIS A 188 -6.88 -20.05 -10.78
C HIS A 188 -6.45 -18.73 -11.44
N GLN A 189 -6.52 -18.64 -12.76
CA GLN A 189 -6.23 -17.39 -13.47
C GLN A 189 -7.24 -16.31 -13.13
N PHE A 190 -8.53 -16.66 -13.02
CA PHE A 190 -9.55 -15.71 -12.56
C PHE A 190 -9.27 -15.22 -11.14
N ALA A 191 -8.99 -16.14 -10.21
CA ALA A 191 -8.64 -15.77 -8.83
C ALA A 191 -7.38 -14.91 -8.78
N PHE A 192 -6.35 -15.24 -9.58
CA PHE A 192 -5.13 -14.45 -9.73
C PHE A 192 -5.44 -13.02 -10.19
N LEU A 193 -6.22 -12.85 -11.27
CA LEU A 193 -6.68 -11.54 -11.74
C LEU A 193 -7.39 -10.77 -10.63
N TYR A 194 -8.25 -11.43 -9.88
CA TYR A 194 -8.96 -10.79 -8.77
C TYR A 194 -7.98 -10.32 -7.68
N THR A 195 -6.94 -11.09 -7.37
CA THR A 195 -5.91 -10.65 -6.41
C THR A 195 -5.14 -9.43 -6.89
N LEU A 196 -4.88 -9.32 -8.19
CA LEU A 196 -4.24 -8.17 -8.80
C LEU A 196 -5.11 -6.92 -8.76
N VAL A 197 -6.39 -7.07 -9.11
CA VAL A 197 -7.37 -5.97 -9.04
C VAL A 197 -7.46 -5.44 -7.62
N ASN A 198 -7.23 -6.26 -6.59
CA ASN A 198 -7.22 -5.83 -5.20
C ASN A 198 -5.82 -5.45 -4.65
N GLY A 199 -4.76 -5.59 -5.43
CA GLY A 199 -3.39 -5.32 -4.97
C GLY A 199 -2.88 -6.29 -3.91
N SER A 200 -3.49 -7.47 -3.76
CA SER A 200 -3.13 -8.43 -2.71
C SER A 200 -1.86 -9.20 -3.11
N LYS A 201 -0.68 -8.72 -2.68
CA LYS A 201 0.60 -9.41 -2.91
C LYS A 201 0.58 -10.87 -2.49
N SER A 202 0.08 -11.17 -1.30
CA SER A 202 0.01 -12.55 -0.80
C SER A 202 -0.91 -13.42 -1.67
N GLY A 203 -1.98 -12.84 -2.21
CA GLY A 203 -2.83 -13.50 -3.19
C GLY A 203 -2.12 -13.76 -4.52
N ILE A 204 -1.42 -12.77 -5.03
CA ILE A 204 -0.61 -12.86 -6.26
C ILE A 204 0.45 -13.96 -6.10
N GLU A 205 1.24 -13.92 -5.03
CA GLU A 205 2.23 -14.95 -4.68
C GLU A 205 1.63 -16.35 -4.62
N TYR A 206 0.48 -16.49 -3.94
CA TYR A 206 -0.19 -17.77 -3.81
C TYR A 206 -0.63 -18.32 -5.16
N PHE A 207 -1.34 -17.52 -5.96
CA PHE A 207 -1.93 -17.98 -7.22
C PHE A 207 -0.92 -18.11 -8.36
N MET A 208 0.21 -17.40 -8.32
CA MET A 208 1.29 -17.60 -9.30
C MET A 208 1.82 -19.04 -9.31
N ASN A 209 1.84 -19.71 -8.16
CA ASN A 209 2.26 -21.12 -8.07
C ASN A 209 1.28 -22.10 -8.75
N TYR A 210 0.09 -21.63 -9.15
CA TYR A 210 -0.92 -22.43 -9.85
C TYR A 210 -1.01 -22.10 -11.35
N LEU A 211 -0.22 -21.15 -11.84
CA LEU A 211 -0.16 -20.83 -13.25
C LEU A 211 0.74 -21.83 -13.98
N ARG A 212 0.37 -22.20 -15.21
CA ARG A 212 1.26 -22.99 -16.06
C ARG A 212 2.45 -22.14 -16.54
N PRO A 213 3.59 -22.73 -16.93
CA PRO A 213 4.75 -21.97 -17.40
C PRO A 213 4.46 -21.04 -18.60
N ASP A 214 3.61 -21.48 -19.54
CA ASP A 214 3.17 -20.67 -20.69
C ASP A 214 2.30 -19.47 -20.28
N GLU A 215 1.48 -19.66 -19.25
CA GLU A 215 0.64 -18.61 -18.69
C GLU A 215 1.48 -17.61 -17.89
N TYR A 216 2.45 -18.11 -17.12
CA TYR A 216 3.25 -17.32 -16.18
C TYR A 216 3.90 -16.11 -16.84
N GLU A 217 4.60 -16.28 -17.96
CA GLU A 217 5.32 -15.19 -18.63
C GLU A 217 4.37 -14.12 -19.21
N VAL A 218 3.33 -14.56 -19.92
CA VAL A 218 2.34 -13.66 -20.54
C VAL A 218 1.57 -12.89 -19.46
N VAL A 219 1.24 -13.58 -18.37
CA VAL A 219 0.56 -12.98 -17.22
C VAL A 219 1.50 -11.98 -16.55
N LEU A 220 2.76 -12.32 -16.31
CA LEU A 220 3.63 -11.48 -15.51
C LEU A 220 3.85 -10.08 -16.10
N GLU A 221 4.17 -9.97 -17.40
CA GLU A 221 4.40 -8.67 -18.06
C GLU A 221 3.11 -7.84 -18.12
N ASN A 222 2.01 -8.44 -18.58
CA ASN A 222 0.72 -7.76 -18.72
C ASN A 222 0.19 -7.24 -17.38
N HIS A 223 0.41 -7.99 -16.30
CA HIS A 223 -0.09 -7.61 -14.98
C HIS A 223 0.83 -6.64 -14.25
N ALA A 224 2.15 -6.71 -14.46
CA ALA A 224 3.05 -5.64 -14.02
C ALA A 224 2.67 -4.31 -14.70
N HIS A 225 2.32 -4.35 -15.99
CA HIS A 225 1.77 -3.19 -16.69
C HIS A 225 0.46 -2.69 -16.05
N TYR A 226 -0.51 -3.59 -15.85
CA TYR A 226 -1.79 -3.25 -15.22
C TYR A 226 -1.61 -2.60 -13.85
N LEU A 227 -0.82 -3.22 -12.96
CA LEU A 227 -0.56 -2.68 -11.62
C LEU A 227 0.13 -1.33 -11.68
N THR A 228 1.07 -1.13 -12.60
CA THR A 228 1.72 0.18 -12.78
C THR A 228 0.71 1.28 -13.10
N VAL A 229 -0.26 0.99 -13.98
CA VAL A 229 -1.34 1.92 -14.30
C VAL A 229 -2.23 2.16 -13.08
N GLN A 230 -2.64 1.10 -12.39
CA GLN A 230 -3.51 1.24 -11.20
C GLN A 230 -2.84 2.03 -10.08
N CYS A 231 -1.60 1.68 -9.71
CA CYS A 231 -0.88 2.39 -8.64
C CYS A 231 -0.78 3.90 -8.94
N SER A 232 -0.54 4.27 -10.20
CA SER A 232 -0.45 5.67 -10.58
C SER A 232 -1.78 6.43 -10.48
N ILE A 233 -2.90 5.82 -10.89
CA ILE A 233 -4.22 6.43 -10.80
C ILE A 233 -4.52 6.73 -9.33
N ILE A 234 -4.29 5.74 -8.46
CA ILE A 234 -4.64 5.93 -7.06
C ILE A 234 -3.68 6.91 -6.37
N SER A 235 -2.42 6.99 -6.82
CA SER A 235 -1.46 7.99 -6.32
C SER A 235 -1.83 9.44 -6.66
N VAL A 236 -2.50 9.69 -7.80
CA VAL A 236 -2.85 11.03 -8.28
C VAL A 236 -4.18 11.52 -7.72
N PHE A 237 -5.17 10.63 -7.59
CA PHE A 237 -6.55 11.02 -7.25
C PHE A 237 -6.92 10.84 -5.78
N THR A 238 -6.05 10.26 -4.95
CA THR A 238 -6.34 10.09 -3.53
C THR A 238 -5.35 10.87 -2.69
N ASP A 239 -5.67 12.15 -2.46
CA ASP A 239 -5.29 12.78 -1.20
C ASP A 239 -5.94 11.96 -0.08
N ASP A 240 -5.12 11.13 0.57
CA ASP A 240 -5.27 10.52 1.90
C ASP A 240 -6.42 9.54 2.21
N LEU A 241 -7.43 9.37 1.35
CA LEU A 241 -8.66 8.67 1.76
C LEU A 241 -8.74 7.15 1.46
N ARG A 242 -7.80 6.56 0.71
CA ARG A 242 -7.75 5.09 0.48
C ARG A 242 -6.34 4.51 0.62
N PRO A 243 -5.75 4.55 1.81
CA PRO A 243 -4.32 4.29 1.93
C PRO A 243 -3.92 2.81 2.00
N ARG A 244 -4.81 1.91 2.46
CA ARG A 244 -4.50 0.47 2.49
C ARG A 244 -4.31 -0.10 1.08
N SER A 245 -5.19 0.26 0.16
CA SER A 245 -5.11 -0.22 -1.22
C SER A 245 -3.80 0.23 -1.88
N ASN A 246 -3.35 1.46 -1.65
CA ASN A 246 -2.14 1.98 -2.30
C ASN A 246 -0.86 1.24 -1.92
N LEU A 247 -0.65 0.96 -0.63
CA LEU A 247 0.53 0.20 -0.24
C LEU A 247 0.48 -1.24 -0.72
N GLU A 248 -0.68 -1.88 -0.64
CA GLU A 248 -0.87 -3.25 -1.11
C GLU A 248 -0.54 -3.32 -2.61
N TYR A 249 -1.03 -2.37 -3.42
CA TYR A 249 -0.67 -2.27 -4.84
C TYR A 249 0.83 -1.99 -5.07
N VAL A 250 1.45 -1.12 -4.27
CA VAL A 250 2.89 -0.82 -4.42
C VAL A 250 3.74 -2.04 -4.08
N ASP A 251 3.41 -2.77 -3.02
CA ASP A 251 4.11 -4.01 -2.64
C ASP A 251 3.88 -5.11 -3.69
N ALA A 252 2.65 -5.24 -4.19
CA ALA A 252 2.31 -6.14 -5.29
C ALA A 252 3.08 -5.79 -6.58
N LEU A 253 3.16 -4.50 -6.93
CA LEU A 253 3.93 -4.03 -8.09
C LEU A 253 5.41 -4.34 -7.90
N TYR A 254 5.99 -4.03 -6.75
CA TYR A 254 7.38 -4.35 -6.45
C TYR A 254 7.66 -5.85 -6.57
N PHE A 255 6.78 -6.67 -6.01
CA PHE A 255 6.86 -8.12 -6.13
C PHE A 255 6.84 -8.56 -7.60
N LEU A 256 5.90 -8.10 -8.42
CA LEU A 256 5.86 -8.47 -9.84
C LEU A 256 7.12 -8.00 -10.59
N LEU A 257 7.58 -6.77 -10.36
CA LEU A 257 8.81 -6.25 -10.97
C LEU A 257 10.05 -7.07 -10.59
N SER A 258 10.06 -7.64 -9.38
CA SER A 258 11.15 -8.54 -8.93
C SER A 258 11.15 -9.89 -9.62
N LYS A 259 10.02 -10.31 -10.20
CA LYS A 259 9.88 -11.58 -10.92
C LYS A 259 10.18 -11.49 -12.41
N LEU A 260 10.12 -10.28 -12.98
CA LEU A 260 10.47 -10.05 -14.37
C LEU A 260 11.97 -10.25 -14.60
N ASN A 261 12.32 -10.76 -15.78
CA ASN A 261 13.71 -10.74 -16.22
C ASN A 261 14.17 -9.29 -16.50
N GLU A 262 15.47 -9.09 -16.70
CA GLU A 262 16.07 -7.76 -16.85
C GLU A 262 15.52 -6.99 -18.05
N GLU A 263 15.32 -7.67 -19.19
CA GLU A 263 14.80 -7.06 -20.42
C GLU A 263 13.35 -6.59 -20.24
N GLN A 264 12.47 -7.48 -19.75
CA GLN A 264 11.07 -7.17 -19.47
C GLN A 264 10.95 -6.02 -18.45
N ARG A 265 11.75 -6.07 -17.38
CA ARG A 265 11.76 -5.04 -16.34
C ARG A 265 12.23 -3.70 -16.91
N SER A 266 13.29 -3.69 -17.71
CA SER A 266 13.81 -2.48 -18.36
C SER A 266 12.76 -1.86 -19.30
N LYS A 267 12.09 -2.68 -20.11
CA LYS A 267 10.99 -2.25 -20.99
C LYS A 267 9.84 -1.59 -20.22
N ILE A 268 9.41 -2.19 -19.11
CA ILE A 268 8.36 -1.64 -18.25
C ILE A 268 8.82 -0.35 -17.56
N LEU A 269 10.04 -0.34 -17.01
CA LEU A 269 10.63 0.85 -16.39
C LEU A 269 10.72 2.01 -17.37
N HIS A 270 11.24 1.79 -18.57
CA HIS A 270 11.30 2.81 -19.62
C HIS A 270 9.92 3.36 -19.98
N LYS A 271 8.94 2.47 -20.21
CA LYS A 271 7.59 2.87 -20.63
C LYS A 271 6.79 3.58 -19.54
N TYR A 272 7.05 3.27 -18.26
CA TYR A 272 6.26 3.76 -17.13
C TYR A 272 7.09 4.41 -16.02
N SER A 273 8.26 4.96 -16.36
CA SER A 273 9.23 5.49 -15.39
C SER A 273 8.58 6.40 -14.35
N PHE A 274 7.83 7.42 -14.79
CA PHE A 274 7.16 8.37 -13.89
C PHE A 274 6.22 7.67 -12.91
N ARG A 275 5.37 6.78 -13.43
CA ARG A 275 4.34 6.08 -12.65
C ARG A 275 4.99 5.20 -11.60
N ILE A 276 5.98 4.40 -11.98
CA ILE A 276 6.68 3.47 -11.08
C ILE A 276 7.42 4.24 -9.99
N LEU A 277 8.17 5.28 -10.37
CA LEU A 277 8.88 6.12 -9.42
C LEU A 277 7.92 6.78 -8.44
N ASN A 278 6.80 7.33 -8.91
CA ASN A 278 5.80 7.94 -8.01
C ASN A 278 5.22 6.93 -7.00
N CYS A 279 5.09 5.67 -7.39
CA CYS A 279 4.60 4.60 -6.51
C CYS A 279 5.59 4.30 -5.37
N PHE A 280 6.89 4.32 -5.66
CA PHE A 280 7.95 4.01 -4.70
C PHE A 280 8.40 5.21 -3.84
N LEU A 281 7.82 6.39 -4.05
CA LEU A 281 7.95 7.56 -3.15
C LEU A 281 7.20 7.40 -1.81
N ARG A 282 6.80 6.18 -1.46
CA ARG A 282 6.08 5.88 -0.23
C ARG A 282 6.94 4.96 0.64
N TYR A 283 7.02 5.26 1.93
CA TYR A 283 7.65 4.33 2.88
C TYR A 283 6.91 2.99 2.89
N PRO A 284 7.61 1.83 2.91
CA PRO A 284 9.06 1.66 3.07
C PRO A 284 9.88 1.58 1.76
N PHE A 285 9.31 1.95 0.61
CA PHE A 285 9.88 1.69 -0.71
C PHE A 285 10.94 2.70 -1.19
N TYR A 286 11.45 3.59 -0.34
CA TYR A 286 12.46 4.58 -0.73
C TYR A 286 13.77 3.96 -1.27
N GLY A 287 14.22 2.84 -0.69
CA GLY A 287 15.38 2.11 -1.24
C GLY A 287 15.12 1.56 -2.64
N VAL A 288 13.89 1.09 -2.89
CA VAL A 288 13.44 0.62 -4.21
C VAL A 288 13.35 1.78 -5.19
N PHE A 289 12.83 2.93 -4.74
CA PHE A 289 12.83 4.16 -5.53
C PHE A 289 14.23 4.53 -5.99
N ASN A 290 15.19 4.62 -5.08
CA ASN A 290 16.58 5.00 -5.41
C ASN A 290 17.19 4.05 -6.42
N THR A 291 16.93 2.74 -6.27
CA THR A 291 17.38 1.72 -7.21
C THR A 291 16.87 1.98 -8.63
N TYR A 292 15.57 2.26 -8.79
CA TYR A 292 15.00 2.47 -10.12
C TYR A 292 15.24 3.88 -10.67
N ALA A 293 15.30 4.90 -9.82
CA ALA A 293 15.54 6.28 -10.23
C ALA A 293 16.84 6.41 -11.03
N ASN A 294 17.92 5.76 -10.57
CA ASN A 294 19.22 5.78 -11.25
C ASN A 294 19.17 5.27 -12.71
N THR A 295 18.23 4.37 -13.02
CA THR A 295 18.08 3.79 -14.37
C THR A 295 16.98 4.42 -15.20
N SER A 296 16.09 5.18 -14.57
CA SER A 296 14.82 5.61 -15.19
C SER A 296 14.67 7.12 -15.30
N VAL A 297 15.44 7.93 -14.55
CA VAL A 297 15.32 9.40 -14.58
C VAL A 297 15.65 9.98 -15.96
N SER A 298 16.59 9.40 -16.69
CA SER A 298 16.93 9.80 -18.06
C SER A 298 15.77 9.63 -19.05
N ASN A 299 14.80 8.76 -18.74
CA ASN A 299 13.64 8.47 -19.59
C ASN A 299 12.44 9.38 -19.27
N LEU A 300 12.52 10.19 -18.22
CA LEU A 300 11.42 11.05 -17.80
C LEU A 300 11.36 12.32 -18.64
N ALA A 301 10.15 12.71 -19.01
CA ALA A 301 9.92 14.05 -19.51
C ALA A 301 10.18 15.09 -18.40
N THR A 302 10.58 16.30 -18.77
CA THR A 302 10.79 17.40 -17.83
C THR A 302 9.58 17.65 -16.92
N GLN A 303 8.36 17.55 -17.44
CA GLN A 303 7.14 17.71 -16.64
C GLN A 303 6.94 16.60 -15.61
N ASP A 304 7.38 15.37 -15.90
CA ASP A 304 7.28 14.24 -14.99
C ASP A 304 8.26 14.40 -13.82
N ILE A 305 9.50 14.82 -14.10
CA ILE A 305 10.50 15.16 -13.06
C ILE A 305 9.98 16.26 -12.15
N VAL A 306 9.45 17.34 -12.74
CA VAL A 306 8.85 18.44 -11.99
C VAL A 306 7.70 17.92 -11.12
N SER A 307 6.86 17.02 -11.64
CA SER A 307 5.74 16.43 -10.90
C SER A 307 6.20 15.53 -9.75
N LEU A 308 7.23 14.71 -9.94
CA LEU A 308 7.82 13.91 -8.86
C LEU A 308 8.38 14.80 -7.76
N LEU A 309 9.14 15.85 -8.13
CA LEU A 309 9.70 16.79 -7.15
C LEU A 309 8.60 17.51 -6.37
N LYS A 310 7.56 17.98 -7.06
CA LYS A 310 6.35 18.56 -6.42
C LYS A 310 5.74 17.62 -5.39
N TYR A 311 5.62 16.33 -5.73
CA TYR A 311 5.09 15.33 -4.82
C TYR A 311 6.01 15.07 -3.62
N ILE A 312 7.33 14.96 -3.84
CA ILE A 312 8.30 14.83 -2.75
C ILE A 312 8.20 16.04 -1.79
N PHE A 313 8.02 17.25 -2.33
CA PHE A 313 7.84 18.45 -1.51
C PHE A 313 6.51 18.48 -0.78
N SER A 314 5.41 18.08 -1.42
CA SER A 314 4.12 18.00 -0.72
C SER A 314 4.16 16.97 0.41
N LEU A 315 4.90 15.88 0.25
CA LEU A 315 5.13 14.92 1.33
C LEU A 315 5.88 15.57 2.50
N GLU A 316 6.91 16.39 2.25
CA GLU A 316 7.61 17.09 3.34
C GLU A 316 6.72 18.08 4.07
N VAL A 317 5.91 18.85 3.33
CA VAL A 317 5.03 19.86 3.92
C VAL A 317 3.93 19.18 4.73
N SER A 318 3.24 18.19 4.15
CA SER A 318 2.09 17.54 4.77
C SER A 318 2.46 16.61 5.91
N TYR A 319 3.61 15.94 5.80
CA TYR A 319 3.97 14.85 6.70
C TYR A 319 5.19 15.11 7.54
N THR A 320 5.79 16.32 7.43
CA THR A 320 6.93 16.89 8.16
C THR A 320 7.77 15.77 8.75
N TYR A 321 8.95 15.45 8.20
CA TYR A 321 9.82 14.32 8.61
C TYR A 321 9.65 13.00 7.81
N MET A 322 8.92 12.98 6.70
CA MET A 322 9.00 11.89 5.70
C MET A 322 9.93 12.21 4.53
N PHE A 323 10.47 13.42 4.47
CA PHE A 323 11.39 13.82 3.41
C PHE A 323 12.76 13.22 3.62
N ASP A 324 13.03 12.22 2.78
CA ASP A 324 14.35 11.70 2.60
C ASP A 324 15.16 12.69 1.73
N LEU A 325 16.04 13.45 2.39
CA LEU A 325 16.98 14.37 1.74
C LEU A 325 17.89 13.64 0.73
N GLU A 326 18.22 12.38 0.99
CA GLU A 326 19.02 11.56 0.09
C GLU A 326 18.24 11.29 -1.20
N LEU A 327 16.97 10.92 -1.06
CA LEU A 327 16.07 10.69 -2.19
C LEU A 327 15.88 11.95 -3.05
N PHE A 328 15.69 13.10 -2.41
CA PHE A 328 15.66 14.39 -3.10
C PHE A 328 16.98 14.67 -3.83
N ASN A 329 18.10 14.52 -3.14
CA ASN A 329 19.42 14.78 -3.70
C ASN A 329 19.73 13.87 -4.89
N ASN A 330 19.37 12.59 -4.81
CA ASN A 330 19.54 11.63 -5.88
C ASN A 330 18.75 12.03 -7.13
N LEU A 331 17.47 12.41 -6.97
CA LEU A 331 16.68 12.85 -8.11
C LEU A 331 17.20 14.18 -8.68
N TRP A 332 17.48 15.15 -7.80
CA TRP A 332 17.97 16.49 -8.18
C TRP A 332 19.30 16.42 -8.94
N ASN A 333 20.20 15.53 -8.53
CA ASN A 333 21.50 15.36 -9.20
C ASN A 333 21.39 14.76 -10.60
N ASN A 334 20.35 13.97 -10.83
CA ASN A 334 20.07 13.40 -12.15
C ASN A 334 19.27 14.38 -13.04
N CYS A 335 18.91 15.57 -12.54
CA CYS A 335 18.20 16.58 -13.31
C CYS A 335 19.15 17.50 -14.08
N THR A 336 18.76 17.86 -15.30
CA THR A 336 19.40 18.92 -16.08
C THR A 336 19.21 20.30 -15.43
N LYS A 337 20.06 21.27 -15.79
CA LYS A 337 19.95 22.66 -15.32
C LYS A 337 18.56 23.25 -15.57
N THR A 338 18.00 23.05 -16.76
CA THR A 338 16.67 23.55 -17.12
C THR A 338 15.56 22.94 -16.27
N GLN A 339 15.65 21.64 -15.95
CA GLN A 339 14.70 20.99 -15.03
C GLN A 339 14.78 21.60 -13.63
N ASN A 340 16.00 21.81 -13.12
CA ASN A 340 16.23 22.43 -11.82
C ASN A 340 15.66 23.86 -11.75
N GLU A 341 15.84 24.66 -12.81
CA GLU A 341 15.28 26.02 -12.92
C GLU A 341 13.75 26.03 -12.89
N LEU A 342 13.08 25.09 -13.58
CA LEU A 342 11.62 24.96 -13.55
C LEU A 342 11.09 24.61 -12.16
N VAL A 343 11.79 23.75 -11.44
CA VAL A 343 11.43 23.38 -10.06
C VAL A 343 11.60 24.58 -9.13
N ILE A 344 12.72 25.31 -9.24
CA ILE A 344 12.96 26.54 -8.46
C ILE A 344 11.87 27.58 -8.75
N SER A 345 11.50 27.77 -10.02
CA SER A 345 10.42 28.67 -10.41
C SER A 345 9.08 28.28 -9.76
N TYR A 346 8.74 26.99 -9.77
CA TYR A 346 7.55 26.49 -9.08
C TYR A 346 7.60 26.70 -7.56
N LEU A 347 8.74 26.43 -6.92
CA LEU A 347 8.86 26.64 -5.48
C LEU A 347 8.75 28.13 -5.12
N ASN A 348 9.34 29.00 -5.94
CA ASN A 348 9.24 30.45 -5.74
C ASN A 348 7.80 30.97 -5.92
N SER A 349 6.98 30.36 -6.80
CA SER A 349 5.57 30.76 -6.94
C SER A 349 4.71 30.39 -5.73
N ARG A 350 5.22 29.49 -4.86
CA ARG A 350 4.60 29.11 -3.58
C ARG A 350 5.28 29.69 -2.35
N ARG A 351 6.19 30.64 -2.52
CA ARG A 351 7.01 31.21 -1.45
C ARG A 351 6.22 31.90 -0.32
N SER A 352 4.96 32.26 -0.56
CA SER A 352 4.07 32.81 0.46
C SER A 352 3.71 31.81 1.58
N GLU A 353 3.93 30.52 1.36
CA GLU A 353 3.72 29.47 2.37
C GLU A 353 4.99 29.37 3.28
N PRO A 354 4.89 29.61 4.60
CA PRO A 354 6.04 29.58 5.51
C PRO A 354 6.83 28.26 5.48
N GLU A 355 6.13 27.14 5.32
CA GLU A 355 6.70 25.80 5.21
C GLU A 355 7.58 25.67 3.95
N MET A 356 7.13 26.28 2.84
CA MET A 356 7.85 26.27 1.56
C MET A 356 9.11 27.12 1.63
N GLN A 357 9.12 28.21 2.41
CA GLN A 357 10.32 29.03 2.59
C GLN A 357 11.44 28.26 3.33
N SER A 358 11.10 27.55 4.41
CA SER A 358 12.08 26.72 5.13
C SER A 358 12.67 25.62 4.24
N LEU A 359 11.81 24.97 3.44
CA LEU A 359 12.22 23.94 2.49
C LEU A 359 13.11 24.51 1.38
N LEU A 360 12.75 25.66 0.80
CA LEU A 360 13.56 26.38 -0.19
C LEU A 360 14.97 26.69 0.35
N ASP A 361 15.07 27.13 1.60
CA ASP A 361 16.35 27.46 2.21
C ASP A 361 17.21 26.21 2.43
N ARG A 362 16.60 25.08 2.81
CA ARG A 362 17.29 23.77 2.89
C ARG A 362 17.80 23.30 1.52
N ILE A 363 16.99 23.42 0.48
CA ILE A 363 17.39 23.08 -0.89
C ILE A 363 18.53 23.97 -1.35
N LYS A 364 18.43 25.29 -1.14
CA LYS A 364 19.50 26.23 -1.49
C LYS A 364 20.81 25.90 -0.78
N THR A 365 20.76 25.54 0.50
CA THR A 365 21.95 25.09 1.24
C THR A 365 22.51 23.79 0.67
N ALA A 366 21.67 22.81 0.37
CA ALA A 366 22.09 21.53 -0.21
C ALA A 366 22.72 21.71 -1.61
N VAL A 367 22.19 22.65 -2.41
CA VAL A 367 22.71 22.96 -3.74
C VAL A 367 23.99 23.79 -3.68
N ARG A 368 24.13 24.75 -2.75
CA ARG A 368 25.30 25.63 -2.62
C ARG A 368 26.56 24.93 -2.09
N ASN A 369 26.40 23.84 -1.35
CA ASN A 369 27.54 23.08 -0.81
C ASN A 369 28.14 22.10 -1.85
N ARG A 370 27.84 22.31 -3.14
CA ARG A 370 28.36 21.60 -4.30
C ARG A 370 28.83 22.63 -5.32
#